data_AF-A0A6V7K227-F1
#
_entry.id   AF-A0A6V7K227-F1
#
_cell.length_a   1.000
_cell.length_b   1.000
_cell.length_c   1.000
_cell.angle_alpha   90.00
_cell.angle_beta   90.00
_cell.angle_gamma   90.00
#
_symmetry.space_group_name_H-M   'P 1'
#
loop_
_entity.id
_entity.type
_entity.pdbx_description
1 polymer ?
#
loop_
_entity_poly.entity_id
_entity_poly.type
_entity_poly.pdbx_seq_one_letter_code
_entity_poly.pdbx_strand_id
1 'polypeptide(L)'
;MAESERATGSLATPGTDSTPAVRLQWLKQRREALQEKIARKNNELKNLCIDEAELTGVLPPEIPLDPGESPPVFRKRVGTSFTYPQNLINKLKTNQV
;
A
#
# COMPACT_ATOMS: atom_id res chain seq x y z
N MET A 1 27.95 -3.80 -24.85
CA MET A 1 27.13 -2.65 -25.30
C MET A 1 25.71 -3.21 -25.41
N ALA A 2 24.72 -2.86 -24.58
CA ALA A 2 24.25 -1.51 -24.20
C ALA A 2 23.83 -0.70 -25.45
N GLU A 3 22.74 0.06 -25.56
CA GLU A 3 21.55 0.39 -24.72
C GLU A 3 20.51 1.06 -25.67
N SER A 4 19.18 1.14 -25.44
CA SER A 4 18.29 0.54 -24.43
C SER A 4 16.83 0.49 -24.96
N GLU A 5 15.87 0.27 -24.06
CA GLU A 5 14.40 0.36 -24.14
C GLU A 5 13.79 1.33 -25.19
N ARG A 6 12.94 0.78 -26.08
CA ARG A 6 11.94 1.61 -26.79
C ARG A 6 10.81 1.97 -25.83
N ALA A 7 10.85 3.21 -25.34
CA ALA A 7 9.87 3.77 -24.42
C ALA A 7 8.41 3.56 -24.88
N THR A 8 7.63 2.86 -24.07
CA THR A 8 6.19 2.70 -24.20
C THR A 8 5.48 3.98 -23.75
N GLY A 9 5.47 5.00 -24.61
CA GLY A 9 4.84 6.27 -24.25
C GLY A 9 4.65 7.27 -25.38
N SER A 10 3.55 7.15 -26.14
CA SER A 10 2.75 8.34 -26.47
C SER A 10 1.33 8.00 -26.89
N LEU A 11 0.38 8.52 -26.12
CA LEU A 11 -0.89 9.09 -26.57
C LEU A 11 -1.70 8.34 -27.64
N ALA A 12 -2.49 7.35 -27.21
CA ALA A 12 -3.70 6.95 -27.93
C ALA A 12 -4.80 8.02 -27.76
N THR A 13 -4.70 9.13 -28.51
CA THR A 13 -5.85 10.01 -28.80
C THR A 13 -6.72 9.36 -29.87
N PRO A 14 -7.96 8.95 -29.58
CA PRO A 14 -8.90 8.56 -30.61
C PRO A 14 -9.26 9.79 -31.47
N GLY A 15 -9.46 9.56 -32.77
CA GLY A 15 -9.59 10.61 -33.77
C GLY A 15 -10.73 11.61 -33.56
N THR A 16 -10.64 12.70 -34.32
CA THR A 16 -11.39 13.95 -34.19
C THR A 16 -12.89 13.90 -34.52
N ASP A 17 -13.45 12.73 -34.84
CA ASP A 17 -14.82 12.56 -35.33
C ASP A 17 -15.71 11.73 -34.38
N SER A 18 -15.55 11.93 -33.06
CA SER A 18 -16.42 11.29 -32.07
C SER A 18 -17.69 12.10 -31.82
N THR A 19 -18.86 11.47 -32.07
CA THR A 19 -20.15 12.06 -31.70
C THR A 19 -20.20 12.31 -30.18
N PRO A 20 -20.95 13.32 -29.69
CA PRO A 20 -20.95 13.68 -28.28
C PRO A 20 -21.34 12.52 -27.36
N ALA A 21 -22.17 11.59 -27.83
CA ALA A 21 -22.54 10.37 -27.12
C ALA A 21 -21.33 9.43 -26.88
N VAL A 22 -20.51 9.19 -27.91
CA VAL A 22 -19.32 8.32 -27.82
C VAL A 22 -18.28 8.94 -26.88
N ARG A 23 -18.04 10.26 -27.00
CA ARG A 23 -17.13 10.98 -26.10
C ARG A 23 -17.60 10.94 -24.64
N LEU A 24 -18.90 11.07 -24.39
CA LEU A 24 -19.49 10.96 -23.05
C LEU A 24 -19.38 9.53 -22.48
N GLN A 25 -19.58 8.50 -23.30
CA GLN A 25 -19.39 7.10 -22.88
C GLN A 25 -17.93 6.82 -22.50
N TRP A 26 -16.97 7.26 -23.32
CA TRP A 26 -15.55 7.11 -23.02
C TRP A 26 -15.15 7.82 -21.72
N LEU A 27 -15.64 9.04 -21.49
CA LEU A 27 -15.40 9.77 -20.24
C LEU A 27 -15.97 9.07 -19.00
N LYS A 28 -17.16 8.44 -19.12
CA LYS A 28 -17.76 7.65 -18.03
C LYS A 28 -16.91 6.41 -17.71
N GLN A 29 -16.55 5.62 -18.72
CA GLN A 29 -15.67 4.47 -18.57
C GLN A 29 -14.31 4.86 -17.98
N ARG A 30 -13.73 5.98 -18.43
CA ARG A 30 -12.47 6.50 -17.91
C ARG A 30 -12.57 6.90 -16.43
N ARG A 31 -13.68 7.52 -16.01
CA ARG A 31 -13.96 7.84 -14.61
C ARG A 31 -14.13 6.58 -13.77
N GLU A 32 -14.91 5.61 -14.23
CA GLU A 32 -15.16 4.35 -13.51
C GLU A 32 -13.88 3.55 -13.30
N ALA A 33 -13.03 3.40 -14.32
CA ALA A 33 -11.72 2.76 -14.21
C ALA A 33 -10.76 3.48 -13.23
N LEU A 34 -10.86 4.82 -13.12
CA LEU A 34 -10.09 5.60 -12.14
C LEU A 34 -10.64 5.40 -10.72
N GLN A 35 -11.96 5.38 -10.54
CA GLN A 35 -12.61 5.12 -9.25
C GLN A 35 -12.29 3.72 -8.74
N GLU A 36 -12.33 2.70 -9.61
CA GLU A 36 -11.95 1.32 -9.26
C GLU A 36 -10.47 1.24 -8.83
N LYS A 37 -9.57 1.93 -9.55
CA LYS A 37 -8.15 2.01 -9.20
C LYS A 37 -7.92 2.68 -7.84
N ILE A 38 -8.67 3.74 -7.52
CA ILE A 38 -8.63 4.40 -6.20
C ILE A 38 -9.12 3.44 -5.12
N ALA A 39 -10.28 2.82 -5.30
CA ALA A 39 -10.86 1.86 -4.34
C ALA A 39 -9.90 0.69 -4.05
N ARG A 40 -9.24 0.15 -5.09
CA ARG A 40 -8.23 -0.90 -4.95
C ARG A 40 -7.05 -0.46 -4.08
N LYS A 41 -6.50 0.73 -4.34
CA LYS A 41 -5.42 1.32 -3.53
C LYS A 41 -5.84 1.63 -2.09
N ASN A 42 -7.09 2.02 -1.89
CA ASN A 42 -7.68 2.21 -0.56
C ASN A 42 -7.67 0.90 0.25
N ASN A 43 -8.12 -0.19 -0.36
CA ASN A 43 -8.15 -1.50 0.29
C ASN A 43 -6.75 -2.07 0.56
N GLU A 44 -5.81 -1.91 -0.38
CA GLU A 44 -4.39 -2.24 -0.17
C GLU A 44 -3.82 -1.49 1.03
N LEU A 45 -4.06 -0.18 1.14
CA LEU A 45 -3.62 0.65 2.26
C LEU A 45 -4.30 0.26 3.58
N LYS A 46 -5.62 0.02 3.57
CA LYS A 46 -6.39 -0.39 4.76
C LYS A 46 -5.82 -1.67 5.38
N ASN A 47 -5.52 -2.68 4.55
CA ASN A 47 -4.92 -3.94 5.02
C ASN A 47 -3.52 -3.71 5.61
N LEU A 48 -2.65 -2.97 4.91
CA LEU A 48 -1.31 -2.65 5.42
C LEU A 48 -1.36 -1.91 6.77
N CYS A 49 -2.26 -0.95 6.93
CA CYS A 49 -2.39 -0.24 8.21
C CYS A 49 -2.98 -1.10 9.33
N ILE A 50 -3.77 -2.13 9.02
CA ILE A 50 -4.21 -3.15 10.01
C ILE A 50 -3.00 -4.00 10.45
N ASP A 51 -2.24 -4.53 9.49
CA ASP A 51 -1.04 -5.35 9.77
C ASP A 51 0.02 -4.55 10.58
N GLU A 52 0.27 -3.29 10.19
CA GLU A 52 1.13 -2.36 10.93
C GLU A 52 0.60 -2.04 12.32
N ALA A 53 -0.72 -1.94 12.51
CA ALA A 53 -1.34 -1.71 13.81
C ALA A 53 -1.33 -2.96 14.71
N GLU A 54 -1.26 -4.18 14.17
CA GLU A 54 -1.00 -5.38 14.99
C GLU A 54 0.45 -5.43 15.50
N LEU A 55 1.40 -5.03 14.65
CA LEU A 55 2.83 -4.96 14.99
C LEU A 55 3.16 -3.81 15.96
N THR A 56 2.63 -2.62 15.68
CA THR A 56 2.95 -1.36 16.38
C THR A 56 1.95 -1.06 17.51
N GLY A 57 0.74 -1.61 17.44
CA GLY A 57 -0.36 -1.33 18.36
C GLY A 57 -0.88 0.11 18.28
N VAL A 58 -0.66 0.79 17.16
CA VAL A 58 -1.16 2.14 16.86
C VAL A 58 -1.73 2.13 15.46
N LEU A 59 -3.03 2.43 15.34
CA LEU A 59 -3.70 2.59 14.06
C LEU A 59 -3.67 4.08 13.66
N PRO A 60 -3.21 4.45 12.46
CA PRO A 60 -3.30 5.83 11.98
C PRO A 60 -4.76 6.31 11.90
N PRO A 61 -5.10 7.53 12.34
CA PRO A 61 -6.44 8.07 12.21
C PRO A 61 -6.79 8.49 10.76
N GLU A 62 -5.79 8.55 9.87
CA GLU A 62 -5.97 8.87 8.44
C GLU A 62 -6.20 7.65 7.54
N ILE A 63 -6.42 6.45 8.12
CA ILE A 63 -6.93 5.35 7.30
C ILE A 63 -8.26 5.80 6.69
N PRO A 64 -8.44 5.64 5.37
CA PRO A 64 -9.70 5.96 4.70
C PRO A 64 -10.74 4.88 5.05
N LEU A 65 -11.24 4.98 6.28
CA LEU A 65 -12.37 4.24 6.84
C LEU A 65 -13.63 4.67 6.09
N ASP A 66 -14.40 3.69 5.62
CA ASP A 66 -15.74 3.96 5.11
C ASP A 66 -16.60 4.56 6.25
N PRO A 67 -17.52 5.50 5.95
CA PRO A 67 -18.25 6.26 6.97
C PRO A 67 -19.18 5.37 7.80
N GLY A 68 -18.65 4.82 8.90
CA GLY A 68 -19.36 3.93 9.81
C GLY A 68 -18.49 2.88 10.53
N GLU A 69 -17.26 2.61 10.07
CA GLU A 69 -16.37 1.67 10.77
C GLU A 69 -15.69 2.32 11.98
N SER A 70 -15.95 1.77 13.17
CA SER A 70 -15.16 2.08 14.37
C SER A 70 -13.76 1.46 14.27
N PRO A 71 -12.67 2.20 14.57
CA PRO A 71 -11.32 1.64 14.48
C PRO A 71 -11.13 0.45 15.43
N PRO A 72 -10.57 -0.69 14.97
CA PRO A 72 -10.35 -1.86 15.82
C PRO A 72 -9.42 -1.54 17.00
N VAL A 73 -9.69 -2.16 18.15
CA VAL A 73 -8.87 -1.97 19.37
C VAL A 73 -7.64 -2.90 19.31
N PHE A 74 -6.56 -2.41 18.73
CA PHE A 74 -5.30 -3.17 18.62
C PHE A 74 -4.58 -3.31 19.96
N ARG A 75 -4.24 -4.55 20.34
CA ARG A 75 -3.51 -4.85 21.58
C ARG A 75 -2.00 -4.69 21.37
N LYS A 76 -1.45 -3.54 21.75
CA LYS A 76 0.00 -3.28 21.81
C LYS A 76 0.76 -4.45 22.44
N ARG A 77 1.70 -5.04 21.68
CA ARG A 77 2.71 -5.98 22.22
C ARG A 77 3.82 -5.21 22.94
N VAL A 78 3.47 -4.60 24.07
CA VAL A 78 4.46 -3.91 24.92
C VAL A 78 5.35 -4.94 25.63
N GLY A 79 6.64 -4.95 25.27
CA GLY A 79 7.70 -5.55 26.07
C GLY A 79 7.87 -7.06 25.96
N THR A 80 8.58 -7.53 24.94
CA THR A 80 9.44 -8.73 25.08
C THR A 80 10.89 -8.29 25.29
N SER A 81 11.21 -7.84 26.50
CA SER A 81 12.61 -7.76 26.96
C SER A 81 13.14 -9.19 27.08
N PHE A 82 13.67 -9.74 25.99
CA PHE A 82 14.26 -11.07 26.02
C PHE A 82 15.61 -10.99 26.75
N THR A 83 15.60 -11.29 28.05
CA THR A 83 16.80 -11.32 28.89
C THR A 83 17.70 -12.46 28.44
N TYR A 84 18.61 -12.17 27.50
CA TYR A 84 19.60 -13.15 27.07
C TYR A 84 20.56 -13.48 28.22
N PRO A 85 20.73 -14.76 28.56
CA PRO A 85 21.66 -15.15 29.62
C PRO A 85 23.10 -14.95 29.13
N GLN A 86 23.96 -14.47 30.02
CA GLN A 86 25.29 -13.92 29.67
C GLN A 86 26.20 -14.93 28.94
N ASN A 87 26.01 -16.23 29.15
CA ASN A 87 26.73 -17.29 28.45
C ASN A 87 26.48 -17.32 26.93
N LEU A 88 25.29 -16.93 26.46
CA LEU A 88 24.99 -16.81 25.02
C LEU A 88 25.65 -15.58 24.41
N ILE A 89 25.61 -14.44 25.12
CA ILE A 89 26.26 -13.18 24.72
C ILE A 89 27.78 -13.37 24.63
N ASN A 90 28.37 -14.05 25.62
CA ASN A 90 29.82 -14.30 25.65
C ASN A 90 30.26 -15.26 24.53
N LYS A 91 29.50 -16.31 24.22
CA LYS A 91 29.80 -17.20 23.08
C LYS A 91 29.87 -16.48 21.73
N LEU A 92 29.06 -15.45 21.52
CA LEU A 92 29.10 -14.65 20.29
C LEU A 92 30.35 -13.76 20.23
N LYS A 93 30.82 -13.25 21.38
CA LYS A 93 32.06 -12.47 21.48
C LYS A 93 33.33 -13.31 21.29
N THR A 94 33.31 -14.59 21.69
CA THR A 94 34.48 -15.48 21.59
C THR A 94 34.68 -16.11 20.21
N ASN A 95 33.79 -15.89 19.23
CA ASN A 95 33.94 -16.37 17.84
C ASN A 95 34.47 -15.27 16.90
N GLN A 96 35.08 -14.21 17.44
CA GLN A 96 35.59 -13.05 16.69
C GLN A 96 37.09 -12.79 16.93
N VAL A 97 37.86 -13.85 17.23
CA VAL A 97 39.33 -13.92 17.21
C VAL A 97 39.73 -15.31 16.72
#